data_AF-A0A3D1BKC3-F1
#
_entry.id   AF-A0A3D1BKC3-F1
#
_cell.length_a   1.000
_cell.length_b   1.000
_cell.length_c   1.000
_cell.angle_alpha   90.00
_cell.angle_beta   90.00
_cell.angle_gamma   90.00
#
_symmetry.space_group_name_H-M   'P 1'
#
loop_
_entity.id
_entity.type
_entity.pdbx_description
1 polymer ?
#
loop_
_entity_poly.entity_id
_entity_poly.type
_entity_poly.pdbx_seq_one_letter_code
_entity_poly.pdbx_strand_id
1 'polypeptide(L)'
;MFKQKLKVLGILPILSLLILSIFITPIKAAQFEEGDYILEQSEIIEENFYISDASSVTISGVIDGDVFIATNILTISGTITGDVYAIAKTINVSGNIYGSAYLAAQRVDVSGSIAQNATTAAMFSDVSGTLGKDLMVFAYDSNVSGRVMEDARVFATASVISGTVKGESLIYASSSTIDEELAEGEIYETIITSTEESSGLDVSNLSKITSNININLTGTARNKLFSINVFPTLISFVALYIVGVVLIYLAPVKTLKIEKKVNTSIREFLSSFLIGLGITLLLPCPLILFSLTLIGAPLAIVIGIGLIFVW
;
A
#
# COMPACT_ATOMS: atom_id res chain seq x y z
N MET A 1 -19.06 -52.95 34.60
CA MET A 1 -17.75 -52.47 34.09
C MET A 1 -17.79 -51.47 32.91
N PHE A 2 -18.95 -51.16 32.30
CA PHE A 2 -19.00 -50.30 31.09
C PHE A 2 -19.06 -48.77 31.32
N LYS A 3 -19.54 -48.30 32.48
CA LYS A 3 -19.75 -46.86 32.75
C LYS A 3 -18.47 -46.06 33.06
N GLN A 4 -17.37 -46.73 33.45
CA GLN A 4 -16.08 -46.04 33.70
C GLN A 4 -15.28 -45.78 32.42
N LYS A 5 -15.37 -46.65 31.41
CA LYS A 5 -14.66 -46.46 30.12
C LYS A 5 -15.23 -45.30 29.29
N LEU A 6 -16.51 -44.96 29.46
CA LEU A 6 -17.15 -43.86 28.72
C LEU A 6 -16.69 -42.46 29.21
N LYS A 7 -16.32 -42.32 30.50
CA LYS A 7 -15.76 -41.07 31.03
C LYS A 7 -14.34 -40.81 30.53
N VAL A 8 -13.53 -41.86 30.39
CA VAL A 8 -12.14 -41.78 29.90
C VAL A 8 -12.11 -41.41 28.40
N LEU A 9 -13.09 -41.86 27.62
CA LEU A 9 -13.17 -41.57 26.18
C LEU A 9 -13.54 -40.10 25.86
N GLY A 10 -14.29 -39.42 26.74
CA GLY A 10 -14.59 -37.99 26.60
C GLY A 10 -13.45 -37.06 27.06
N ILE A 11 -12.57 -37.54 27.94
CA ILE A 11 -11.42 -36.78 28.45
C ILE A 11 -10.25 -36.82 27.45
N LEU A 12 -10.10 -37.89 26.68
CA LEU A 12 -9.02 -38.05 25.70
C LEU A 12 -8.94 -36.94 24.63
N PRO A 13 -10.03 -36.51 23.97
CA PRO A 13 -9.97 -35.44 22.97
C PRO A 13 -9.71 -34.08 23.62
N ILE A 14 -10.23 -33.82 24.83
CA ILE A 14 -9.99 -32.58 25.57
C ILE A 14 -8.52 -32.49 25.99
N LEU A 15 -7.94 -33.60 26.45
CA LEU A 15 -6.53 -33.68 26.81
C LEU A 15 -5.63 -33.57 25.56
N SER A 16 -6.03 -34.15 24.43
CA SER A 16 -5.35 -33.98 23.15
C SER A 16 -5.36 -32.53 22.66
N LEU A 17 -6.48 -31.82 22.81
CA LEU A 17 -6.59 -30.40 22.45
C LEU A 17 -5.74 -29.52 23.37
N LEU A 18 -5.72 -29.85 24.66
CA LEU A 18 -4.90 -29.16 25.67
C LEU A 18 -3.40 -29.37 25.41
N ILE A 19 -2.98 -30.59 25.04
CA ILE A 19 -1.59 -30.88 24.68
C ILE A 19 -1.19 -30.15 23.40
N LEU A 20 -2.10 -30.03 22.41
CA LEU A 20 -1.82 -29.27 21.19
C LEU A 20 -1.67 -27.76 21.45
N SER A 21 -2.38 -27.21 22.46
CA SER A 21 -2.24 -25.80 22.84
C SER A 21 -0.89 -25.46 23.49
N ILE A 22 -0.18 -26.46 24.03
CA ILE A 22 1.15 -26.28 24.65
C ILE A 22 2.25 -26.16 23.58
N PHE A 23 1.98 -26.57 22.33
CA PHE A 23 2.92 -26.47 21.19
C PHE A 23 2.71 -25.23 20.31
N ILE A 24 1.90 -24.26 20.72
CA ILE A 24 1.78 -22.98 20.02
C ILE A 24 2.96 -22.11 20.46
N THR A 25 4.13 -22.31 19.84
CA THR A 25 5.18 -21.30 19.89
C THR A 25 4.69 -20.08 19.11
N PRO A 26 4.79 -18.86 19.66
CA PRO A 26 4.48 -17.66 18.88
C PRO A 26 5.46 -17.58 17.72
N ILE A 27 5.03 -17.96 16.53
CA ILE A 27 5.71 -17.60 15.29
C ILE A 27 5.42 -16.13 15.11
N LYS A 28 6.38 -15.28 15.51
CA LYS A 28 6.39 -13.88 15.10
C LYS A 28 6.76 -13.89 13.62
N ALA A 29 5.84 -13.41 12.80
CA ALA A 29 6.02 -13.22 11.36
C ALA A 29 6.21 -11.73 11.02
N ALA A 30 6.27 -10.90 12.05
CA ALA A 30 6.59 -9.49 11.99
C ALA A 30 7.16 -9.04 13.36
N GLN A 31 8.29 -8.36 13.34
CA GLN A 31 8.84 -7.65 14.48
C GLN A 31 8.39 -6.19 14.42
N PHE A 32 7.68 -5.76 15.47
CA PHE A 32 7.24 -4.38 15.67
C PHE A 32 8.03 -3.80 16.83
N GLU A 33 8.75 -2.71 16.58
CA GLU A 33 9.52 -1.97 17.58
C GLU A 33 8.92 -0.57 17.75
N GLU A 34 8.85 -0.08 18.99
CA GLU A 34 8.35 1.25 19.34
C GLU A 34 9.48 2.03 20.05
N GLY A 35 9.77 3.24 19.57
CA GLY A 35 10.86 4.09 20.08
C GLY A 35 12.14 4.07 19.23
N ASP A 36 13.19 4.72 19.70
CA ASP A 36 14.48 4.72 19.01
C ASP A 36 15.06 3.31 18.92
N TYR A 37 15.45 2.90 17.71
CA TYR A 37 15.86 1.52 17.44
C TYR A 37 17.23 1.47 16.77
N ILE A 38 18.09 0.58 17.27
CA ILE A 38 19.41 0.30 16.72
C ILE A 38 19.50 -1.20 16.52
N LEU A 39 19.61 -1.64 15.27
CA LEU A 39 20.00 -3.00 14.93
C LEU A 39 21.52 -3.05 14.84
N GLU A 40 22.14 -3.73 15.81
CA GLU A 40 23.59 -3.84 15.90
C GLU A 40 24.16 -4.69 14.76
N GLN A 41 25.43 -4.49 14.42
CA GLN A 41 26.06 -5.18 13.27
C GLN A 41 26.04 -6.71 13.38
N SER A 42 26.04 -7.26 14.60
CA SER A 42 25.99 -8.69 14.86
C SER A 42 24.59 -9.30 14.80
N GLU A 43 23.55 -8.47 14.70
CA GLU A 43 22.16 -8.92 14.76
C GLU A 43 21.60 -9.20 13.35
N ILE A 44 20.78 -10.25 13.28
CA ILE A 44 20.10 -10.67 12.06
C ILE A 44 18.61 -10.78 12.39
N ILE A 45 17.78 -10.07 11.63
CA ILE A 45 16.32 -10.23 11.64
C ILE A 45 15.95 -11.07 10.42
N GLU A 46 15.41 -12.27 10.63
CA GLU A 46 15.05 -13.22 9.56
C GLU A 46 13.58 -13.09 9.10
N GLU A 47 13.00 -11.89 9.27
CA GLU A 47 11.61 -11.58 8.96
C GLU A 47 11.47 -10.15 8.44
N ASN A 48 10.27 -9.83 7.93
CA ASN A 48 9.97 -8.46 7.54
C ASN A 48 9.97 -7.53 8.76
N PHE A 49 10.63 -6.39 8.62
CA PHE A 49 10.85 -5.44 9.70
C PHE A 49 9.95 -4.23 9.57
N TYR A 50 9.20 -3.92 10.63
CA TYR A 50 8.25 -2.81 10.67
C TYR A 50 8.53 -1.91 11.86
N ILE A 51 8.74 -0.63 11.61
CA ILE A 51 8.88 0.36 12.67
C ILE A 51 8.22 1.68 12.30
N SER A 52 7.47 2.21 13.25
CA SER A 52 6.81 3.51 13.16
C SER A 52 6.94 4.23 14.50
N ASP A 53 6.81 5.55 14.50
CA ASP A 53 6.85 6.38 15.71
C ASP A 53 8.22 6.37 16.44
N ALA A 54 9.31 6.15 15.70
CA ALA A 54 10.68 6.28 16.19
C ALA A 54 11.26 7.66 15.89
N SER A 55 12.06 8.25 16.78
CA SER A 55 12.79 9.49 16.45
C SER A 55 14.01 9.19 15.58
N SER A 56 14.70 8.08 15.84
CA SER A 56 15.78 7.60 15.00
C SER A 56 15.80 6.07 14.88
N VAL A 57 16.15 5.60 13.69
CA VAL A 57 16.34 4.18 13.39
C VAL A 57 17.70 4.00 12.72
N THR A 58 18.53 3.13 13.30
CA THR A 58 19.85 2.78 12.75
C THR A 58 19.90 1.29 12.49
N ILE A 59 20.19 0.90 11.25
CA ILE A 59 20.29 -0.50 10.83
C ILE A 59 21.74 -0.76 10.42
N SER A 60 22.53 -1.35 11.31
CA SER A 60 23.91 -1.76 11.06
C SER A 60 24.06 -3.27 10.81
N GLY A 61 23.11 -4.07 11.28
CA GLY A 61 23.04 -5.53 11.09
C GLY A 61 22.46 -5.97 9.76
N VAL A 62 21.91 -7.18 9.74
CA VAL A 62 21.27 -7.77 8.55
C VAL A 62 19.77 -7.91 8.77
N ILE A 63 18.97 -7.50 7.80
CA ILE A 63 17.54 -7.81 7.75
C ILE A 63 17.32 -8.69 6.52
N ASP A 64 16.96 -9.94 6.76
CA ASP A 64 16.59 -10.90 5.72
C ASP A 64 15.08 -10.85 5.46
N GLY A 65 14.64 -9.76 4.84
CA GLY A 65 13.23 -9.49 4.55
C GLY A 65 13.00 -8.07 4.05
N ASP A 66 11.73 -7.73 3.86
CA ASP A 66 11.30 -6.38 3.48
C ASP A 66 11.24 -5.46 4.71
N VAL A 67 11.51 -4.18 4.48
CA VAL A 67 11.66 -3.18 5.54
C VAL A 67 10.68 -2.04 5.32
N PHE A 68 9.86 -1.73 6.34
CA PHE A 68 8.89 -0.65 6.32
C PHE A 68 9.13 0.29 7.52
N ILE A 69 9.55 1.52 7.24
CA ILE A 69 10.04 2.45 8.26
C ILE A 69 9.37 3.82 8.12
N ALA A 70 8.85 4.34 9.24
CA ALA A 70 8.48 5.74 9.39
C ALA A 70 9.17 6.34 10.63
N THR A 71 10.09 7.30 10.44
CA THR A 71 10.91 7.88 11.52
C THR A 71 11.33 9.34 11.21
N ASN A 72 12.00 10.06 12.11
CA ASN A 72 12.63 11.34 11.74
C ASN A 72 13.98 11.13 11.05
N ILE A 73 14.83 10.24 11.55
CA ILE A 73 16.16 9.97 11.00
C ILE A 73 16.35 8.47 10.78
N LEU A 74 16.58 8.07 9.53
CA LEU A 74 16.90 6.70 9.16
C LEU A 74 18.34 6.61 8.68
N THR A 75 19.12 5.70 9.26
CA THR A 75 20.47 5.35 8.81
C THR A 75 20.56 3.86 8.53
N ILE A 76 20.90 3.48 7.31
CA ILE A 76 21.10 2.09 6.89
C ILE A 76 22.57 1.93 6.46
N SER A 77 23.38 1.34 7.34
CA SER A 77 24.78 0.97 7.07
C SER A 77 24.96 -0.54 6.89
N GLY A 78 23.97 -1.32 7.32
CA GLY A 78 23.93 -2.78 7.23
C GLY A 78 23.46 -3.32 5.89
N THR A 79 22.92 -4.54 5.90
CA THR A 79 22.42 -5.22 4.69
C THR A 79 20.94 -5.53 4.81
N ILE A 80 20.17 -5.23 3.78
CA ILE A 80 18.74 -5.58 3.66
C ILE A 80 18.58 -6.44 2.41
N THR A 81 18.05 -7.66 2.55
CA THR A 81 17.91 -8.58 1.42
C THR A 81 16.68 -8.29 0.58
N GLY A 82 15.60 -7.80 1.20
CA GLY A 82 14.35 -7.44 0.55
C GLY A 82 14.27 -5.98 0.11
N ASP A 83 13.04 -5.51 -0.09
CA ASP A 83 12.72 -4.15 -0.49
C ASP A 83 12.66 -3.20 0.73
N VAL A 84 12.98 -1.92 0.51
CA VAL A 84 12.91 -0.88 1.55
C VAL A 84 11.86 0.15 1.21
N TYR A 85 10.92 0.37 2.12
CA TYR A 85 9.90 1.40 2.07
C TYR A 85 10.10 2.33 3.26
N ALA A 86 10.63 3.53 3.02
CA ALA A 86 11.02 4.43 4.11
C ALA A 86 10.47 5.85 3.91
N ILE A 87 9.88 6.38 4.97
CA ILE A 87 9.47 7.77 5.08
C ILE A 87 10.20 8.39 6.27
N ALA A 88 10.98 9.46 6.04
CA ALA A 88 11.63 10.16 7.13
C ALA A 88 11.85 11.65 6.88
N LYS A 89 12.44 12.38 7.83
CA LYS A 89 12.97 13.73 7.55
C LYS A 89 14.33 13.63 6.85
N THR A 90 15.18 12.71 7.30
CA THR A 90 16.49 12.43 6.70
C THR A 90 16.67 10.93 6.56
N ILE A 91 17.08 10.48 5.37
CA ILE A 91 17.43 9.08 5.10
C ILE A 91 18.88 9.06 4.61
N ASN A 92 19.74 8.25 5.24
CA ASN A 92 21.09 7.98 4.80
C ASN A 92 21.25 6.47 4.56
N VAL A 93 21.63 6.08 3.35
CA VAL A 93 21.86 4.68 2.96
C VAL A 93 23.29 4.53 2.49
N SER A 94 24.15 3.99 3.35
CA SER A 94 25.54 3.64 3.03
C SER A 94 25.76 2.12 2.90
N GLY A 95 24.78 1.32 3.34
CA GLY A 95 24.79 -0.13 3.28
C GLY A 95 24.35 -0.72 1.94
N ASN A 96 24.00 -2.01 1.95
CA ASN A 96 23.58 -2.74 0.77
C ASN A 96 22.10 -3.13 0.85
N ILE A 97 21.33 -2.82 -0.19
CA ILE A 97 19.94 -3.24 -0.35
C ILE A 97 19.88 -4.15 -1.58
N TYR A 98 19.54 -5.42 -1.42
CA TYR A 98 19.41 -6.36 -2.55
C TYR A 98 18.07 -6.25 -3.28
N GLY A 99 17.03 -5.73 -2.61
CA GLY A 99 15.77 -5.35 -3.24
C GLY A 99 15.79 -3.98 -3.90
N SER A 100 14.60 -3.41 -4.03
CA SER A 100 14.36 -2.03 -4.46
C SER A 100 14.19 -1.10 -3.25
N ALA A 101 14.48 0.19 -3.42
CA ALA A 101 14.31 1.19 -2.36
C ALA A 101 13.30 2.28 -2.77
N TYR A 102 12.32 2.53 -1.93
CA TYR A 102 11.30 3.57 -2.07
C TYR A 102 11.42 4.53 -0.89
N LEU A 103 12.07 5.67 -1.13
CA LEU A 103 12.54 6.58 -0.09
C LEU A 103 11.86 7.94 -0.23
N ALA A 104 11.15 8.39 0.79
CA ALA A 104 10.55 9.72 0.82
C ALA A 104 11.04 10.53 2.03
N ALA A 105 11.74 11.64 1.81
CA ALA A 105 12.25 12.46 2.91
C ALA A 105 12.52 13.92 2.57
N GLN A 106 12.85 14.77 3.54
CA GLN A 106 13.37 16.11 3.20
C GLN A 106 14.75 15.99 2.53
N ARG A 107 15.62 15.13 3.07
CA ARG A 107 16.92 14.80 2.48
C ARG A 107 17.07 13.29 2.35
N VAL A 108 17.48 12.84 1.18
CA VAL A 108 17.88 11.45 0.90
C VAL A 108 19.34 11.46 0.44
N ASP A 109 20.17 10.67 1.09
CA ASP A 109 21.56 10.39 0.71
C ASP A 109 21.71 8.89 0.50
N VAL A 110 22.06 8.47 -0.71
CA VAL A 110 22.33 7.08 -1.07
C VAL A 110 23.74 6.99 -1.61
N SER A 111 24.66 6.57 -0.74
CA SER A 111 26.08 6.31 -1.05
C SER A 111 26.38 4.80 -1.16
N GLY A 112 25.48 3.95 -0.67
CA GLY A 112 25.57 2.49 -0.72
C GLY A 112 25.18 1.86 -2.06
N SER A 113 24.90 0.56 -2.04
CA SER A 113 24.48 -0.19 -3.24
C SER A 113 23.03 -0.63 -3.14
N ILE A 114 22.24 -0.40 -4.20
CA ILE A 114 20.88 -0.90 -4.36
C ILE A 114 20.87 -1.82 -5.58
N ALA A 115 20.64 -3.11 -5.40
CA ALA A 115 20.81 -4.08 -6.49
C ALA A 115 19.67 -4.04 -7.52
N GLN A 116 18.51 -3.47 -7.18
CA GLN A 116 17.41 -3.28 -8.11
C GLN A 116 17.14 -1.78 -8.36
N ASN A 117 15.89 -1.35 -8.21
CA ASN A 117 15.46 0.00 -8.53
C ASN A 117 15.53 0.90 -7.29
N ALA A 118 15.74 2.20 -7.48
CA ALA A 118 15.47 3.17 -6.42
C ALA A 118 14.49 4.25 -6.89
N THR A 119 13.54 4.58 -6.04
CA THR A 119 12.67 5.75 -6.19
C THR A 119 12.88 6.66 -4.99
N THR A 120 13.29 7.89 -5.24
CA THR A 120 13.48 8.91 -4.21
C THR A 120 12.49 10.05 -4.42
N ALA A 121 11.86 10.50 -3.33
CA ALA A 121 10.99 11.67 -3.31
C ALA A 121 11.47 12.61 -2.20
N ALA A 122 12.17 13.70 -2.54
CA ALA A 122 12.81 14.55 -1.56
C ALA A 122 12.86 16.04 -1.88
N MET A 123 13.29 16.87 -0.92
CA MET A 123 13.72 18.23 -1.26
C MET A 123 15.13 18.19 -1.83
N PHE A 124 16.03 17.47 -1.18
CA PHE A 124 17.40 17.24 -1.64
C PHE A 124 17.62 15.73 -1.79
N SER A 125 17.94 15.28 -3.00
CA SER A 125 18.27 13.88 -3.28
C SER A 125 19.71 13.78 -3.81
N ASP A 126 20.58 13.13 -3.04
CA ASP A 126 21.95 12.80 -3.44
C ASP A 126 22.09 11.29 -3.61
N VAL A 127 22.43 10.86 -4.82
CA VAL A 127 22.63 9.46 -5.19
C VAL A 127 24.05 9.33 -5.75
N SER A 128 24.98 8.99 -4.88
CA SER A 128 26.40 8.75 -5.19
C SER A 128 26.78 7.26 -5.26
N GLY A 129 25.87 6.40 -4.81
CA GLY A 129 26.01 4.95 -4.78
C GLY A 129 25.87 4.24 -6.13
N THR A 130 25.68 2.92 -6.09
CA THR A 130 25.45 2.10 -7.30
C THR A 130 24.04 1.53 -7.31
N LEU A 131 23.35 1.64 -8.44
CA LEU A 131 22.04 1.06 -8.70
C LEU A 131 22.15 -0.02 -9.77
N GLY A 132 21.65 -1.21 -9.46
CA GLY A 132 21.70 -2.35 -10.37
C GLY A 132 20.67 -2.31 -11.50
N LYS A 133 19.63 -1.46 -11.38
CA LYS A 133 18.59 -1.22 -12.40
C LYS A 133 18.27 0.27 -12.52
N ASP A 134 16.98 0.63 -12.48
CA ASP A 134 16.49 1.98 -12.75
C ASP A 134 16.56 2.92 -11.53
N LEU A 135 16.76 4.20 -11.81
CA LEU A 135 16.66 5.29 -10.85
C LEU A 135 15.47 6.20 -11.21
N MET A 136 14.61 6.49 -10.23
CA MET A 136 13.57 7.50 -10.34
C MET A 136 13.71 8.54 -9.22
N VAL A 137 13.74 9.82 -9.57
CA VAL A 137 13.94 10.92 -8.60
C VAL A 137 12.84 11.96 -8.77
N PHE A 138 12.20 12.34 -7.67
CA PHE A 138 11.38 13.53 -7.53
C PHE A 138 12.04 14.44 -6.51
N ALA A 139 12.62 15.57 -6.93
CA ALA A 139 13.40 16.43 -6.05
C ALA A 139 13.13 17.92 -6.24
N TYR A 140 13.55 18.77 -5.29
CA TYR A 140 13.81 20.18 -5.61
C TYR A 140 15.21 20.28 -6.22
N ASP A 141 16.22 19.79 -5.51
CA ASP A 141 17.60 19.62 -6.00
C ASP A 141 17.96 18.13 -6.06
N SER A 142 18.41 17.68 -7.22
CA SER A 142 18.90 16.31 -7.44
C SER A 142 20.36 16.30 -7.84
N ASN A 143 21.16 15.49 -7.16
CA ASN A 143 22.53 15.17 -7.54
C ASN A 143 22.66 13.65 -7.75
N VAL A 144 23.00 13.24 -8.97
CA VAL A 144 23.26 11.85 -9.33
C VAL A 144 24.70 11.75 -9.79
N SER A 145 25.59 11.40 -8.86
CA SER A 145 27.03 11.21 -9.11
C SER A 145 27.44 9.75 -9.15
N GLY A 146 26.52 8.85 -8.78
CA GLY A 146 26.71 7.42 -8.72
C GLY A 146 26.61 6.70 -10.07
N ARG A 147 26.44 5.38 -10.04
CA ARG A 147 26.30 4.54 -11.24
C ARG A 147 24.89 3.97 -11.34
N VAL A 148 24.21 4.22 -12.44
CA VAL A 148 22.89 3.65 -12.78
C VAL A 148 23.07 2.67 -13.93
N MET A 149 22.75 1.40 -13.70
CA MET A 149 23.02 0.32 -14.65
C MET A 149 21.95 0.17 -15.74
N GLU A 150 20.77 0.75 -15.55
CA GLU A 150 19.69 0.85 -16.54
C GLU A 150 19.28 2.32 -16.70
N ASP A 151 18.00 2.67 -16.59
CA ASP A 151 17.50 4.01 -16.92
C ASP A 151 17.51 4.97 -15.72
N ALA A 152 17.67 6.27 -15.98
CA ALA A 152 17.53 7.34 -14.99
C ALA A 152 16.39 8.29 -15.37
N ARG A 153 15.40 8.44 -14.49
CA ARG A 153 14.25 9.34 -14.66
C ARG A 153 14.22 10.38 -13.55
N VAL A 154 14.51 11.63 -13.88
CA VAL A 154 14.65 12.71 -12.90
C VAL A 154 13.62 13.80 -13.15
N PHE A 155 12.83 14.08 -12.13
CA PHE A 155 11.86 15.18 -12.06
C PHE A 155 12.32 16.14 -10.95
N ALA A 156 12.94 17.26 -11.30
CA ALA A 156 13.51 18.18 -10.31
C ALA A 156 13.28 19.66 -10.63
N THR A 157 13.60 20.56 -9.71
CA THR A 157 13.79 21.98 -10.08
C THR A 157 15.18 22.15 -10.70
N ALA A 158 16.20 21.66 -10.00
CA ALA A 158 17.57 21.57 -10.50
C ALA A 158 18.10 20.14 -10.43
N SER A 159 18.79 19.68 -11.47
CA SER A 159 19.41 18.35 -11.51
C SER A 159 20.83 18.40 -12.04
N VAL A 160 21.74 17.71 -11.36
CA VAL A 160 23.10 17.45 -11.84
C VAL A 160 23.29 15.94 -11.94
N ILE A 161 23.59 15.44 -13.14
CA ILE A 161 23.96 14.05 -13.38
C ILE A 161 25.42 14.02 -13.81
N SER A 162 26.30 13.66 -12.88
CA SER A 162 27.76 13.57 -13.09
C SER A 162 28.29 12.14 -12.99
N GLY A 163 27.36 11.19 -12.85
CA GLY A 163 27.64 9.77 -12.76
C GLY A 163 27.38 9.01 -14.07
N THR A 164 27.70 7.71 -14.09
CA THR A 164 27.46 6.86 -15.26
C THR A 164 26.00 6.41 -15.32
N VAL A 165 25.33 6.61 -16.45
CA VAL A 165 24.00 6.05 -16.74
C VAL A 165 24.11 5.19 -17.98
N LYS A 166 23.85 3.89 -17.85
CA LYS A 166 24.00 2.95 -18.97
C LYS A 166 22.81 2.93 -19.92
N GLY A 167 21.60 3.11 -19.39
CA GLY A 167 20.36 3.18 -20.13
C GLY A 167 19.98 4.61 -20.49
N GLU A 168 18.69 4.83 -20.69
CA GLU A 168 18.15 6.14 -21.08
C GLU A 168 18.13 7.11 -19.89
N SER A 169 18.43 8.39 -20.16
CA SER A 169 18.33 9.47 -19.19
C SER A 169 17.18 10.40 -19.56
N LEU A 170 16.10 10.37 -18.78
CA LEU A 170 14.93 11.23 -18.94
C LEU A 170 14.90 12.29 -17.83
N ILE A 171 15.10 13.56 -18.19
CA ILE A 171 15.24 14.67 -17.25
C ILE A 171 14.15 15.72 -17.52
N TYR A 172 13.33 15.96 -16.50
CA TYR A 172 12.38 17.07 -16.46
C TYR A 172 12.80 18.01 -15.34
N ALA A 173 13.44 19.13 -15.69
CA ALA A 173 13.93 20.10 -14.71
C ALA A 173 13.80 21.55 -15.17
N SER A 174 13.87 22.53 -14.27
CA SER A 174 14.01 23.94 -14.66
C SER A 174 15.46 24.30 -14.99
N SER A 175 16.43 23.59 -14.43
CA SER A 175 17.83 23.63 -14.86
C SER A 175 18.45 22.24 -14.71
N SER A 176 19.19 21.79 -15.72
CA SER A 176 19.91 20.52 -15.64
C SER A 176 21.32 20.61 -16.18
N THR A 177 22.20 19.74 -15.69
CA THR A 177 23.54 19.53 -16.22
C THR A 177 23.79 18.04 -16.19
N ILE A 178 24.10 17.46 -17.35
CA ILE A 178 24.44 16.05 -17.49
C ILE A 178 25.82 15.94 -18.15
N ASP A 179 26.65 15.05 -17.63
CA ASP A 179 27.90 14.66 -18.28
C ASP A 179 27.61 13.66 -19.40
N GLU A 180 27.57 14.15 -20.64
CA GLU A 180 27.26 13.35 -21.84
C GLU A 180 28.31 12.25 -22.11
N GLU A 181 29.54 12.37 -21.59
CA GLU A 181 30.56 11.31 -21.76
C GLU A 181 30.23 10.07 -20.93
N LEU A 182 29.53 10.25 -19.81
CA LEU A 182 29.18 9.19 -18.86
C LEU A 182 27.76 8.62 -19.08
N ALA A 183 26.97 9.25 -19.94
CA ALA A 183 25.67 8.74 -20.37
C ALA A 183 25.85 7.84 -21.61
N GLU A 184 25.79 6.51 -21.44
CA GLU A 184 25.95 5.56 -22.54
C GLU A 184 24.68 5.43 -23.40
N GLY A 185 23.50 5.69 -22.82
CA GLY A 185 22.20 5.65 -23.51
C GLY A 185 21.70 7.01 -24.00
N GLU A 186 20.48 7.03 -24.54
CA GLU A 186 19.88 8.25 -25.09
C GLU A 186 19.46 9.23 -23.98
N ILE A 187 19.69 10.53 -24.21
CA ILE A 187 19.34 11.60 -23.27
C ILE A 187 18.13 12.36 -23.79
N TYR A 188 17.12 12.48 -22.93
CA TYR A 188 15.87 13.19 -23.15
C TYR A 188 15.71 14.28 -22.09
N GLU A 189 15.99 15.53 -22.44
CA GLU A 189 15.91 16.67 -21.51
C GLU A 189 14.75 17.60 -21.86
N THR A 190 13.92 17.91 -20.87
CA THR A 190 12.86 18.92 -20.96
C THR A 190 13.08 19.98 -19.90
N ILE A 191 13.49 21.17 -20.35
CA ILE A 191 13.69 22.34 -19.49
C ILE A 191 12.38 23.11 -19.33
N ILE A 192 11.87 23.17 -18.09
CA ILE A 192 10.63 23.88 -17.74
C ILE A 192 10.97 25.34 -17.44
N THR A 193 10.83 26.22 -18.43
CA THR A 193 10.90 27.67 -18.24
C THR A 193 9.52 28.24 -17.89
N SER A 194 9.36 28.81 -16.70
CA SER A 194 8.19 29.65 -16.40
C SER A 194 8.31 30.96 -17.19
N THR A 195 7.51 31.12 -18.24
CA THR A 195 7.45 32.34 -19.04
C THR A 195 6.83 33.49 -18.24
N GLU A 196 7.68 34.22 -17.51
CA GLU A 196 7.53 35.65 -17.27
C GLU A 196 8.94 36.28 -17.36
N GLU A 197 9.26 36.78 -18.56
CA GLU A 197 10.43 37.62 -18.89
C GLU A 197 11.85 37.03 -18.68
N SER A 198 12.47 36.52 -19.75
CA SER A 198 13.86 36.87 -20.06
C SER A 198 14.20 36.60 -21.53
N SER A 199 14.43 37.68 -22.23
CA SER A 199 15.12 37.81 -23.51
C SER A 199 16.54 37.23 -23.45
N GLY A 200 16.91 36.40 -24.43
CA GLY A 200 18.30 36.30 -24.90
C GLY A 200 19.10 35.06 -24.53
N LEU A 201 18.51 33.87 -24.48
CA LEU A 201 19.28 32.62 -24.56
C LEU A 201 19.06 31.97 -25.93
N ASP A 202 20.15 31.79 -26.66
CA ASP A 202 20.21 31.21 -28.00
C ASP A 202 19.97 29.69 -27.90
N VAL A 203 18.69 29.30 -27.89
CA VAL A 203 18.21 27.91 -27.86
C VAL A 203 18.18 27.36 -29.30
N SER A 204 19.31 27.43 -30.01
CA SER A 204 19.42 26.95 -31.40
C SER A 204 19.94 25.52 -31.53
N ASN A 205 20.44 24.89 -30.46
CA ASN A 205 21.00 23.52 -30.48
C ASN A 205 20.24 22.48 -29.65
N LEU A 206 19.11 22.80 -29.03
CA LEU A 206 18.28 21.82 -28.29
C LEU A 206 17.35 21.07 -29.25
N SER A 207 17.91 20.21 -30.11
CA SER A 207 17.13 19.30 -30.94
C SER A 207 16.93 17.96 -30.23
N LYS A 208 15.79 17.81 -29.55
CA LYS A 208 14.82 16.70 -29.73
C LYS A 208 13.74 16.79 -28.65
N ILE A 209 12.56 17.21 -29.10
CA ILE A 209 11.28 17.23 -28.38
C ILE A 209 11.22 18.25 -27.23
N THR A 210 11.32 19.54 -27.59
CA THR A 210 10.64 20.59 -26.82
C THR A 210 9.13 20.39 -26.99
N SER A 211 8.51 19.55 -26.16
CA SER A 211 7.06 19.65 -25.99
C SER A 211 6.81 20.94 -25.20
N ASN A 212 6.30 21.97 -25.89
CA ASN A 212 5.69 23.12 -25.23
C ASN A 212 4.45 22.63 -24.46
N ILE A 213 4.65 22.02 -23.30
CA ILE A 213 3.55 21.74 -22.39
C ILE A 213 3.21 23.07 -21.74
N ASN A 214 2.31 23.81 -22.39
CA ASN A 214 1.55 24.86 -21.72
C ASN A 214 0.67 24.16 -20.68
N ILE A 215 1.25 23.84 -19.53
CA ILE A 215 0.49 23.42 -18.37
C ILE A 215 -0.19 24.68 -17.86
N ASN A 216 -1.32 25.03 -18.49
CA ASN A 216 -2.35 25.84 -17.87
C ASN A 216 -2.92 25.01 -16.73
N LEU A 217 -2.19 24.94 -15.61
CA LEU A 217 -2.72 24.58 -14.30
C LEU A 217 -3.69 25.71 -13.93
N THR A 218 -4.87 25.73 -14.58
CA THR A 218 -6.03 26.43 -14.07
C THR A 218 -6.24 25.89 -12.66
N GLY A 219 -5.89 26.71 -11.67
CA GLY A 219 -5.68 26.37 -10.26
C GLY A 219 -6.96 25.99 -9.50
N THR A 220 -7.82 25.17 -10.09
CA THR A 220 -9.11 24.81 -9.53
C THR A 220 -9.25 23.31 -9.25
N ALA A 221 -8.38 22.46 -9.83
CA ALA A 221 -8.38 21.01 -9.56
C ALA A 221 -7.43 20.57 -8.43
N ARG A 222 -6.37 21.35 -8.13
CA ARG A 222 -5.37 21.02 -7.10
C ARG A 222 -5.95 21.02 -5.66
N ASN A 223 -7.04 21.75 -5.43
CA ASN A 223 -7.62 21.91 -4.09
C ASN A 223 -8.80 20.99 -3.79
N LYS A 224 -9.25 20.14 -4.73
CA LYS A 224 -10.43 19.28 -4.53
C LYS A 224 -10.11 17.81 -4.27
N LEU A 225 -8.96 17.30 -4.69
CA LEU A 225 -8.53 15.93 -4.38
C LEU A 225 -7.87 15.80 -3.00
N PHE A 226 -7.16 16.82 -2.52
CA PHE A 226 -6.46 16.81 -1.23
C PHE A 226 -7.32 17.27 -0.04
N SER A 227 -8.63 17.46 -0.23
CA SER A 227 -9.56 17.91 0.82
C SER A 227 -10.62 16.87 1.16
N ILE A 228 -10.30 15.57 1.08
CA ILE A 228 -11.13 14.52 1.68
C ILE A 228 -10.76 14.46 3.16
N ASN A 229 -11.61 15.02 4.04
CA ASN A 229 -11.49 14.77 5.47
C ASN A 229 -11.72 13.28 5.71
N VAL A 230 -10.64 12.52 5.94
CA VAL A 230 -10.68 11.06 6.18
C VAL A 230 -11.39 10.69 7.49
N PHE A 231 -11.43 11.62 8.45
CA PHE A 231 -11.99 11.43 9.78
C PHE A 231 -13.51 11.12 9.81
N PRO A 232 -14.40 11.91 9.16
CA PRO A 232 -15.83 11.59 9.10
C PRO A 232 -16.15 10.31 8.31
N THR A 233 -15.34 9.98 7.29
CA THR A 233 -15.52 8.76 6.47
C THR A 233 -15.30 7.49 7.31
N LEU A 234 -14.29 7.50 8.19
CA LEU A 234 -14.04 6.42 9.15
C LEU A 234 -15.18 6.26 10.16
N ILE A 235 -15.71 7.37 10.69
CA ILE A 235 -16.86 7.35 11.60
C ILE A 235 -18.10 6.73 10.93
N SER A 236 -18.33 7.05 9.66
CA SER A 236 -19.48 6.52 8.91
C SER A 236 -19.35 5.02 8.66
N PHE A 237 -18.13 4.53 8.40
CA PHE A 237 -17.86 3.11 8.23
C PHE A 237 -18.13 2.32 9.51
N VAL A 238 -17.62 2.80 10.66
CA VAL A 238 -17.85 2.16 11.96
C VAL A 238 -19.33 2.16 12.34
N ALA A 239 -20.04 3.27 12.08
CA ALA A 239 -21.48 3.36 12.31
C ALA A 239 -22.26 2.32 11.48
N LEU A 240 -21.94 2.18 10.18
CA LEU A 240 -22.59 1.21 9.30
C LEU A 240 -22.35 -0.24 9.75
N TYR A 241 -21.14 -0.56 10.20
CA TYR A 241 -20.79 -1.87 10.74
C TYR A 241 -21.65 -2.22 11.97
N ILE A 242 -21.79 -1.28 12.91
CA ILE A 242 -22.62 -1.47 14.12
C ILE A 242 -24.08 -1.70 13.72
N VAL A 243 -24.62 -0.90 12.77
CA VAL A 243 -25.98 -1.10 12.26
C VAL A 243 -26.13 -2.50 11.64
N GLY A 244 -25.14 -2.97 10.87
CA GLY A 244 -25.15 -4.30 10.28
C GLY A 244 -25.21 -5.42 11.32
N VAL A 245 -24.40 -5.35 12.38
CA VAL A 245 -24.41 -6.33 13.47
C VAL A 245 -25.75 -6.31 14.23
N VAL A 246 -26.29 -5.12 14.49
CA VAL A 246 -27.61 -4.97 15.14
C VAL A 246 -28.71 -5.59 14.27
N LEU A 247 -28.69 -5.37 12.95
CA LEU A 247 -29.65 -5.98 12.02
C LEU A 247 -29.55 -7.50 12.00
N ILE A 248 -28.33 -8.06 12.02
CA ILE A 248 -28.12 -9.52 12.11
C ILE A 248 -28.67 -10.07 13.42
N TYR A 249 -28.49 -9.35 14.53
CA TYR A 249 -28.96 -9.79 15.84
C TYR A 249 -30.49 -9.66 15.99
N LEU A 250 -31.10 -8.64 15.38
CA LEU A 250 -32.55 -8.49 15.33
C LEU A 250 -33.22 -9.47 14.37
N ALA A 251 -32.50 -9.94 13.34
CA ALA A 251 -33.02 -10.94 12.41
C ALA A 251 -33.23 -12.28 13.14
N PRO A 252 -34.48 -12.77 13.26
CA PRO A 252 -34.75 -14.02 13.98
C PRO A 252 -34.28 -15.20 13.14
N VAL A 253 -33.05 -15.66 13.37
CA VAL A 253 -32.49 -16.81 12.65
C VAL A 253 -33.21 -18.11 13.02
N LYS A 254 -34.28 -18.44 12.30
CA LYS A 254 -34.81 -19.82 12.18
C LYS A 254 -33.87 -20.76 11.41
N THR A 255 -32.68 -20.28 11.05
CA THR A 255 -31.63 -20.96 10.28
C THR A 255 -31.31 -22.37 10.81
N LEU A 256 -31.36 -22.58 12.13
CA LEU A 256 -31.07 -23.88 12.74
C LEU A 256 -32.13 -24.98 12.49
N LYS A 257 -33.32 -24.65 11.97
CA LYS A 257 -34.33 -25.66 11.59
C LYS A 257 -34.24 -26.12 10.13
N ILE A 258 -33.35 -25.53 9.33
CA ILE A 258 -33.15 -25.86 7.91
C ILE A 258 -32.28 -27.12 7.75
N GLU A 259 -31.52 -27.48 8.79
CA GLU A 259 -30.53 -28.59 8.76
C GLU A 259 -31.14 -29.97 8.47
N LYS A 260 -32.42 -30.21 8.76
CA LYS A 260 -33.05 -31.54 8.57
C LYS A 260 -33.69 -31.80 7.21
N LYS A 261 -33.64 -30.87 6.25
CA LYS A 261 -34.33 -31.05 4.94
C LYS A 261 -33.44 -30.94 3.70
N VAL A 262 -32.12 -30.92 3.86
CA VAL A 262 -31.19 -30.74 2.73
C VAL A 262 -30.43 -32.03 2.37
N ASN A 263 -30.42 -33.06 3.22
CA ASN A 263 -29.54 -34.21 3.04
C ASN A 263 -30.12 -35.45 2.33
N THR A 264 -31.28 -35.38 1.68
CA THR A 264 -31.90 -36.63 1.15
C THR A 264 -32.21 -36.67 -0.34
N SER A 265 -32.32 -35.54 -1.08
CA SER A 265 -32.58 -35.62 -2.53
C SER A 265 -32.22 -34.35 -3.32
N ILE A 266 -31.50 -34.51 -4.45
CA ILE A 266 -31.17 -33.42 -5.40
C ILE A 266 -32.43 -32.72 -5.94
N ARG A 267 -33.55 -33.45 -6.00
CA ARG A 267 -34.83 -32.94 -6.48
C ARG A 267 -35.48 -31.98 -5.48
N GLU A 268 -35.33 -32.24 -4.18
CA GLU A 268 -35.83 -31.36 -3.13
C GLU A 268 -34.98 -30.09 -3.03
N PHE A 269 -33.66 -30.20 -3.20
CA PHE A 269 -32.77 -29.05 -3.32
C PHE A 269 -33.14 -28.16 -4.52
N LEU A 270 -33.29 -28.74 -5.73
CA LEU A 270 -33.69 -27.95 -6.91
C LEU A 270 -35.07 -27.32 -6.73
N SER A 271 -36.01 -28.03 -6.10
CA SER A 271 -37.35 -27.50 -5.85
C SER A 271 -37.30 -26.33 -4.86
N SER A 272 -36.56 -26.45 -3.75
CA SER A 272 -36.38 -25.37 -2.78
C SER A 272 -35.60 -24.19 -3.36
N PHE A 273 -34.60 -24.45 -4.21
CA PHE A 273 -33.84 -23.42 -4.92
C PHE A 273 -34.73 -22.65 -5.91
N LEU A 274 -35.53 -23.36 -6.72
CA LEU A 274 -36.46 -22.73 -7.66
C LEU A 274 -37.57 -21.97 -6.95
N ILE A 275 -38.09 -22.49 -5.84
CA ILE A 275 -39.07 -21.78 -5.00
C ILE A 275 -38.44 -20.52 -4.41
N GLY A 276 -37.23 -20.61 -3.85
CA GLY A 276 -36.51 -19.46 -3.31
C GLY A 276 -36.24 -18.39 -4.38
N LEU A 277 -35.70 -18.80 -5.53
CA LEU A 277 -35.44 -17.92 -6.67
C LEU A 277 -36.72 -17.29 -7.21
N GLY A 278 -37.80 -18.07 -7.31
CA GLY A 278 -39.11 -17.59 -7.72
C GLY A 278 -39.66 -16.53 -6.76
N ILE A 279 -39.54 -16.76 -5.46
CA ILE A 279 -39.95 -15.79 -4.44
C ILE A 279 -39.07 -14.54 -4.51
N THR A 280 -37.75 -14.66 -4.62
CA THR A 280 -36.85 -13.49 -4.73
C THR A 280 -37.17 -12.61 -5.94
N LEU A 281 -37.55 -13.19 -7.08
CA LEU A 281 -37.94 -12.41 -8.26
C LEU A 281 -39.38 -11.88 -8.19
N LEU A 282 -40.34 -12.66 -7.69
CA LEU A 282 -41.76 -12.32 -7.74
C LEU A 282 -42.25 -11.50 -6.55
N LEU A 283 -41.64 -11.64 -5.37
CA LEU A 283 -41.98 -10.91 -4.15
C LEU A 283 -41.82 -9.37 -4.26
N PRO A 284 -40.79 -8.80 -4.91
CA PRO A 284 -40.67 -7.35 -5.03
C PRO A 284 -41.76 -6.73 -5.91
N CYS A 285 -42.29 -7.44 -6.91
CA CYS A 285 -43.30 -6.90 -7.82
C CYS A 285 -44.57 -6.36 -7.12
N PRO A 286 -45.29 -7.13 -6.28
CA PRO A 286 -46.46 -6.62 -5.57
C PRO A 286 -46.10 -5.55 -4.53
N LEU A 287 -44.93 -5.63 -3.89
CA LEU A 287 -44.48 -4.59 -2.95
C LEU A 287 -44.24 -3.25 -3.65
N ILE A 288 -43.60 -3.27 -4.82
CA ILE A 288 -43.41 -2.08 -5.66
C ILE A 288 -44.77 -1.54 -6.09
N LEU A 289 -45.70 -2.41 -6.49
CA LEU A 289 -47.04 -2.01 -6.93
C LEU A 289 -47.85 -1.36 -5.78
N PHE A 290 -47.76 -1.89 -4.55
CA PHE A 290 -48.37 -1.26 -3.38
C PHE A 290 -47.69 0.07 -3.03
N SER A 291 -46.36 0.16 -3.17
CA SER A 291 -45.59 1.38 -2.87
C SER A 291 -45.95 2.58 -3.75
N LEU A 292 -46.50 2.34 -4.95
CA LEU A 292 -46.96 3.40 -5.85
C LEU A 292 -48.27 4.05 -5.40
N THR A 293 -48.99 3.45 -4.46
CA THR A 293 -50.23 4.02 -3.93
C THR A 293 -49.97 4.72 -2.59
N LEU A 294 -50.58 5.89 -2.38
CA LEU A 294 -50.40 6.69 -1.16
C LEU A 294 -50.77 5.92 0.12
N ILE A 295 -51.75 5.00 0.01
CA ILE A 295 -52.22 4.13 1.11
C ILE A 295 -51.42 2.82 1.19
N GLY A 296 -50.95 2.29 0.05
CA GLY A 296 -50.21 1.02 0.00
C GLY A 296 -48.74 1.17 0.37
N ALA A 297 -48.13 2.36 0.29
CA ALA A 297 -46.75 2.60 0.70
C ALA A 297 -46.48 2.25 2.19
N PRO A 298 -47.25 2.73 3.17
CA PRO A 298 -47.05 2.31 4.57
C PRO A 298 -47.34 0.81 4.76
N LEU A 299 -48.31 0.26 4.05
CA LEU A 299 -48.61 -1.18 4.10
C LEU A 299 -47.47 -2.04 3.54
N ALA A 300 -46.83 -1.61 2.44
CA ALA A 300 -45.69 -2.28 1.83
C ALA A 300 -44.47 -2.29 2.76
N ILE A 301 -44.23 -1.22 3.51
CA ILE A 301 -43.16 -1.15 4.51
C ILE A 301 -43.43 -2.13 5.65
N VAL A 302 -44.66 -2.17 6.19
CA VAL A 302 -45.03 -3.10 7.26
C VAL A 302 -44.93 -4.55 6.80
N ILE A 303 -45.38 -4.87 5.59
CA ILE A 303 -45.28 -6.21 5.01
C ILE A 303 -43.81 -6.57 4.75
N GLY A 304 -43.00 -5.65 4.21
CA GLY A 304 -41.57 -5.86 3.96
C GLY A 304 -40.78 -6.15 5.24
N ILE A 305 -41.04 -5.38 6.30
CA ILE A 305 -40.46 -5.62 7.62
C ILE A 305 -40.98 -6.95 8.19
N GLY A 306 -42.29 -7.19 8.15
CA GLY A 306 -42.90 -8.42 8.64
C GLY A 306 -42.36 -9.68 7.97
N LEU A 307 -42.11 -9.63 6.65
CA LEU A 307 -41.52 -10.75 5.91
C LEU A 307 -40.14 -11.12 6.47
N ILE A 308 -39.29 -10.14 6.83
CA ILE A 308 -37.97 -10.39 7.43
C ILE A 308 -38.07 -11.23 8.73
N PHE A 309 -39.18 -11.10 9.46
CA PHE A 309 -39.41 -11.85 10.71
C PHE A 309 -40.15 -13.19 10.53
N VAL A 310 -40.81 -13.42 9.38
CA VAL A 310 -41.65 -14.60 9.16
C VAL A 310 -40.88 -15.79 8.58
N TRP A 311 -39.77 -15.54 7.87
CA TRP A 311 -38.89 -16.59 7.31
C TRP A 311 -38.14 -17.41 8.38
#